data_AF-A0A0N1LE70-F1
#
_entry.id   AF-A0A0N1LE70-F1
#
_cell.length_a   1.000
_cell.length_b   1.000
_cell.length_c   1.000
_cell.angle_alpha   90.00
_cell.angle_beta   90.00
_cell.angle_gamma   90.00
#
_symmetry.space_group_name_H-M   'P 1'
#
loop_
_entity.id
_entity.type
_entity.pdbx_description
1 polymer ?
#
loop_
_entity_poly.entity_id
_entity_poly.type
_entity_poly.pdbx_seq_one_letter_code
_entity_poly.pdbx_strand_id
1 'polypeptide(L)'
;MTAASLTQRLSAHLARSPNESDRMRARLHLLDWLACVAGARATPVAAVARTAEPDILTRAALLGNVLEMDDVHRAALLHPGPVIWPSALSAARQEKCGMDSLLDGAVRGYEAMIAVGATFDAHHYAHFHPTSTAGGFGGAAAAASIFALDTEATGWALGNAASVTGGFWRMRHEDVMTKAMHAARAALEGLWLARLARAGLTGPVQALEGEQGLYAAMVEHPKAMELGPDWLIHAVSFKPWAACRHAHAAIDCAIELQAAGKLNLPVAVETYADAIRFCDRPHPVTELDAKFSIQHAVAVIADGRKAGPEDFTAQAIAALADKRAQVSVREAEEFTRVYPAHFGARVISDTAQMTLADTRGDPERPASPEMLGAKLRSLVQWGGLKPVEADRAHEIALHGTSIGPLLALLEDWLA
;
A
#
# COMPACT_ATOMS: atom_id res chain seq x y z
N MET A 1 -36.62 -12.61 11.06
CA MET A 1 -35.79 -11.60 10.39
C MET A 1 -34.54 -12.29 9.90
N THR A 2 -34.24 -12.23 8.61
CA THR A 2 -32.98 -12.75 8.04
C THR A 2 -31.81 -12.00 8.67
N ALA A 3 -30.69 -12.67 8.93
CA ALA A 3 -29.49 -11.99 9.42
C ALA A 3 -29.03 -10.93 8.38
N ALA A 4 -28.51 -9.80 8.87
CA ALA A 4 -27.95 -8.76 8.00
C ALA A 4 -26.77 -9.33 7.21
N SER A 5 -26.68 -8.96 5.93
CA SER A 5 -25.59 -9.37 5.05
C SER A 5 -24.24 -8.77 5.49
N LEU A 6 -23.13 -9.29 4.96
CA LEU A 6 -21.80 -8.74 5.24
C LEU A 6 -21.66 -7.30 4.79
N THR A 7 -22.18 -6.94 3.61
CA THR A 7 -22.12 -5.54 3.14
C THR A 7 -23.01 -4.61 3.97
N GLN A 8 -24.17 -5.08 4.46
CA GLN A 8 -25.02 -4.32 5.39
C GLN A 8 -24.35 -4.12 6.75
N ARG A 9 -23.71 -5.16 7.28
CA ARG A 9 -22.91 -5.06 8.52
C ARG A 9 -21.77 -4.07 8.36
N LEU A 10 -21.05 -4.13 7.24
CA LEU A 10 -19.95 -3.21 6.95
C LEU A 10 -20.46 -1.78 6.76
N SER A 11 -21.51 -1.53 5.99
CA SER A 11 -22.03 -0.18 5.80
C SER A 11 -22.56 0.43 7.11
N ALA A 12 -23.20 -0.37 7.96
CA ALA A 12 -23.62 0.08 9.29
C ALA A 12 -22.41 0.39 10.19
N HIS A 13 -21.37 -0.43 10.12
CA HIS A 13 -20.13 -0.23 10.86
C HIS A 13 -19.41 1.07 10.46
N LEU A 14 -19.37 1.39 9.16
CA LEU A 14 -18.75 2.60 8.62
C LEU A 14 -19.48 3.90 9.04
N ALA A 15 -20.72 3.83 9.53
CA ALA A 15 -21.47 5.00 10.00
C ALA A 15 -20.88 5.61 11.29
N ARG A 16 -19.99 4.90 11.99
CA ARG A 16 -19.27 5.43 13.16
C ARG A 16 -18.37 6.61 12.79
N SER A 17 -18.08 7.49 13.75
CA SER A 17 -17.29 8.71 13.53
C SER A 17 -15.81 8.50 13.85
N PRO A 18 -14.90 8.83 12.91
CA PRO A 18 -13.47 8.97 13.22
C PRO A 18 -13.22 10.07 14.25
N ASN A 19 -12.25 9.84 15.13
CA ASN A 19 -11.78 10.81 16.11
C ASN A 19 -10.49 11.52 15.61
N GLU A 20 -9.92 12.40 16.43
CA GLU A 20 -8.70 13.15 16.09
C GLU A 20 -7.47 12.24 15.87
N SER A 21 -7.34 11.16 16.63
CA SER A 21 -6.25 10.19 16.45
C SER A 21 -6.35 9.47 15.10
N ASP A 22 -7.56 9.11 14.68
CA ASP A 22 -7.81 8.50 13.37
C ASP A 22 -7.45 9.46 12.23
N ARG A 23 -7.85 10.74 12.37
CA ARG A 23 -7.49 11.80 11.41
C ARG A 23 -5.99 12.03 11.37
N MET A 24 -5.31 12.05 12.51
CA MET A 24 -3.85 12.18 12.57
C MET A 24 -3.17 11.00 11.87
N ARG A 25 -3.64 9.77 12.09
CA ARG A 25 -3.14 8.59 11.38
C ARG A 25 -3.36 8.71 9.87
N ALA A 26 -4.53 9.19 9.45
CA ALA A 26 -4.83 9.44 8.04
C ALA A 26 -3.91 10.51 7.43
N ARG A 27 -3.54 11.57 8.18
CA ARG A 27 -2.56 12.57 7.71
C ARG A 27 -1.19 11.98 7.42
N LEU A 28 -0.72 11.04 8.25
CA LEU A 28 0.55 10.33 8.00
C LEU A 28 0.49 9.48 6.73
N HIS A 29 -0.64 8.81 6.49
CA HIS A 29 -0.87 8.07 5.24
C HIS A 29 -1.01 8.95 4.01
N LEU A 30 -1.60 10.15 4.15
CA LEU A 30 -1.64 11.14 3.08
C LEU A 30 -0.22 11.61 2.73
N LEU A 31 0.59 11.90 3.74
CA LEU A 31 1.99 12.28 3.55
C LEU A 31 2.79 11.18 2.84
N ASP A 32 2.57 9.92 3.23
CA ASP A 32 3.23 8.76 2.63
C ASP A 32 2.85 8.57 1.15
N TRP A 33 1.55 8.69 0.84
CA TRP A 33 1.06 8.61 -0.53
C TRP A 33 1.60 9.76 -1.40
N LEU A 34 1.64 10.99 -0.88
CA LEU A 34 2.25 12.14 -1.57
C LEU A 34 3.73 11.90 -1.88
N ALA A 35 4.48 11.32 -0.94
CA ALA A 35 5.87 10.95 -1.18
C ALA A 35 6.00 9.96 -2.35
N CYS A 36 5.14 8.94 -2.40
CA CYS A 36 5.14 7.96 -3.48
C CYS A 36 4.78 8.57 -4.85
N VAL A 37 3.78 9.45 -4.90
CA VAL A 37 3.41 10.19 -6.11
C VAL A 37 4.58 11.07 -6.60
N ALA A 38 5.22 11.81 -5.69
CA ALA A 38 6.37 12.65 -5.99
C ALA A 38 7.52 11.83 -6.59
N GLY A 39 7.88 10.71 -5.95
CA GLY A 39 8.98 9.87 -6.41
C GLY A 39 8.74 9.19 -7.75
N ALA A 40 7.48 8.91 -8.11
CA ALA A 40 7.16 8.20 -9.34
C ALA A 40 7.13 9.08 -10.60
N ARG A 41 7.33 10.41 -10.49
CA ARG A 41 7.19 11.37 -11.61
C ARG A 41 8.04 11.10 -12.85
N ALA A 42 9.23 10.52 -12.64
CA ALA A 42 10.19 10.21 -13.71
C ALA A 42 10.06 8.78 -14.25
N THR A 43 9.04 8.03 -13.81
CA THR A 43 8.87 6.62 -14.22
C THR A 43 8.18 6.48 -15.59
N PRO A 44 8.32 5.34 -16.27
CA PRO A 44 7.55 5.04 -17.48
C PRO A 44 6.03 5.15 -17.29
N VAL A 45 5.52 4.75 -16.11
CA VAL A 45 4.09 4.89 -15.76
C VAL A 45 3.65 6.36 -15.78
N ALA A 46 4.51 7.28 -15.32
CA ALA A 46 4.22 8.71 -15.36
C ALA A 46 4.16 9.27 -16.79
N ALA A 47 4.96 8.74 -17.72
CA ALA A 47 4.87 9.11 -19.13
C ALA A 47 3.54 8.66 -19.73
N VAL A 48 3.08 7.44 -19.42
CA VAL A 48 1.77 6.93 -19.81
C VAL A 48 0.66 7.78 -19.22
N ALA A 49 0.71 8.05 -17.90
CA ALA A 49 -0.30 8.85 -17.20
C ALA A 49 -0.43 10.26 -17.79
N ARG A 50 0.68 10.96 -18.07
CA ARG A 50 0.66 12.29 -18.71
C ARG A 50 0.01 12.28 -20.09
N THR A 51 0.19 11.20 -20.84
CA THR A 51 -0.30 11.07 -22.22
C THR A 51 -1.76 10.66 -22.29
N ALA A 52 -2.16 9.68 -21.48
CA ALA A 52 -3.47 9.04 -21.57
C ALA A 52 -4.54 9.70 -20.67
N GLU A 53 -4.13 10.26 -19.53
CA GLU A 53 -5.07 10.72 -18.51
C GLU A 53 -5.11 12.25 -18.42
N PRO A 54 -6.26 12.90 -18.68
CA PRO A 54 -6.36 14.36 -18.57
C PRO A 54 -6.52 14.84 -17.12
N ASP A 55 -7.05 13.99 -16.23
CA ASP A 55 -7.32 14.37 -14.84
C ASP A 55 -6.13 14.08 -13.92
N ILE A 56 -5.73 15.08 -13.13
CA ILE A 56 -4.57 15.00 -12.23
C ILE A 56 -4.71 13.95 -11.13
N LEU A 57 -5.92 13.67 -10.65
CA LEU A 57 -6.12 12.66 -9.59
C LEU A 57 -6.05 11.25 -10.17
N THR A 58 -6.48 11.08 -11.43
CA THR A 58 -6.27 9.83 -12.15
C THR A 58 -4.80 9.58 -12.45
N ARG A 59 -4.04 10.62 -12.83
CA ARG A 59 -2.57 10.54 -12.94
C ARG A 59 -1.95 10.13 -11.60
N ALA A 60 -2.31 10.81 -10.50
CA ALA A 60 -1.78 10.50 -9.18
C ALA A 60 -2.11 9.05 -8.74
N ALA A 61 -3.30 8.54 -9.09
CA ALA A 61 -3.70 7.17 -8.80
C ALA A 61 -2.79 6.12 -9.45
N LEU A 62 -2.33 6.37 -10.68
CA LEU A 62 -1.36 5.49 -11.37
C LEU A 62 0.02 5.52 -10.72
N LEU A 63 0.38 6.61 -10.03
CA LEU A 63 1.73 6.82 -9.51
C LEU A 63 1.94 6.32 -8.08
N GLY A 64 0.87 6.26 -7.28
CA GLY A 64 0.95 6.02 -5.84
C GLY A 64 1.60 4.70 -5.41
N ASN A 65 1.64 3.66 -6.27
CA ASN A 65 2.18 2.33 -5.94
C ASN A 65 3.49 1.99 -6.69
N VAL A 66 3.95 2.81 -7.64
CA VAL A 66 4.98 2.43 -8.63
C VAL A 66 6.32 2.08 -8.01
N LEU A 67 6.70 2.75 -6.92
CA LEU A 67 8.03 2.59 -6.33
C LEU A 67 8.16 1.40 -5.38
N GLU A 68 7.09 0.65 -5.11
CA GLU A 68 7.03 -0.35 -4.03
C GLU A 68 7.33 0.28 -2.66
N MET A 69 6.91 1.51 -2.42
CA MET A 69 7.14 2.20 -1.15
C MET A 69 5.85 2.65 -0.47
N ASP A 70 4.70 2.43 -1.07
CA ASP A 70 3.41 2.76 -0.48
C ASP A 70 3.07 1.89 0.74
N ASP A 71 2.03 2.29 1.45
CA ASP A 71 1.53 1.61 2.63
C ASP A 71 1.02 0.18 2.33
N VAL A 72 0.97 -0.66 3.36
CA VAL A 72 0.56 -2.07 3.22
C VAL A 72 -0.14 -2.57 4.47
N HIS A 73 -1.25 -3.29 4.29
CA HIS A 73 -1.87 -4.05 5.37
C HIS A 73 -1.47 -5.52 5.26
N ARG A 74 -0.64 -6.00 6.20
CA ARG A 74 0.01 -7.33 6.10
C ARG A 74 -0.98 -8.48 6.03
N ALA A 75 -1.98 -8.49 6.92
CA ALA A 75 -2.93 -9.60 7.00
C ALA A 75 -3.88 -9.68 5.78
N ALA A 76 -4.17 -8.54 5.14
CA ALA A 76 -5.02 -8.47 3.96
C ALA A 76 -4.23 -8.46 2.64
N LEU A 77 -2.89 -8.44 2.72
CA LEU A 77 -1.95 -8.47 1.59
C LEU A 77 -2.27 -7.44 0.48
N LEU A 78 -2.65 -6.23 0.90
CA LEU A 78 -3.09 -5.14 0.02
C LEU A 78 -2.51 -3.78 0.39
N HIS A 79 -2.65 -2.84 -0.54
CA HIS A 79 -2.09 -1.49 -0.50
C HIS A 79 -3.19 -0.41 -0.57
N PRO A 80 -3.70 0.10 0.56
CA PRO A 80 -4.87 0.95 0.54
C PRO A 80 -4.60 2.37 0.02
N GLY A 81 -3.52 3.02 0.43
CA GLY A 81 -3.25 4.43 0.15
C GLY A 81 -3.38 4.81 -1.34
N PRO A 82 -2.72 4.08 -2.26
CA PRO A 82 -2.82 4.36 -3.69
C PRO A 82 -4.24 4.30 -4.27
N VAL A 83 -5.19 3.63 -3.60
CA VAL A 83 -6.59 3.53 -4.02
C VAL A 83 -7.46 4.57 -3.32
N ILE A 84 -7.30 4.71 -2.00
CA ILE A 84 -8.19 5.52 -1.16
C ILE A 84 -8.00 7.02 -1.42
N TRP A 85 -6.76 7.50 -1.44
CA TRP A 85 -6.47 8.93 -1.60
C TRP A 85 -7.01 9.54 -2.89
N PRO A 86 -6.78 8.97 -4.09
CA PRO A 86 -7.33 9.53 -5.32
C PRO A 86 -8.87 9.48 -5.35
N SER A 87 -9.50 8.43 -4.80
CA SER A 87 -10.96 8.32 -4.71
C SER A 87 -11.54 9.41 -3.80
N ALA A 88 -10.98 9.53 -2.60
CA ALA A 88 -11.41 10.47 -1.59
C ALA A 88 -11.19 11.91 -2.05
N LEU A 89 -10.02 12.25 -2.60
CA LEU A 89 -9.73 13.57 -3.16
C LEU A 89 -10.66 13.93 -4.31
N SER A 90 -10.99 12.96 -5.16
CA SER A 90 -11.89 13.20 -6.29
C SER A 90 -13.32 13.49 -5.85
N ALA A 91 -13.81 12.78 -4.82
CA ALA A 91 -15.10 13.07 -4.20
C ALA A 91 -15.06 14.42 -3.48
N ALA A 92 -14.00 14.69 -2.71
CA ALA A 92 -13.83 15.92 -1.94
C ALA A 92 -13.77 17.16 -2.84
N ARG A 93 -13.08 17.06 -3.99
CA ARG A 93 -13.04 18.12 -5.01
C ARG A 93 -14.44 18.40 -5.60
N GLN A 94 -15.27 17.37 -5.78
CA GLN A 94 -16.65 17.52 -6.28
C GLN A 94 -17.55 18.20 -5.25
N GLU A 95 -17.47 17.78 -4.00
CA GLU A 95 -18.28 18.33 -2.90
C GLU A 95 -17.73 19.64 -2.32
N LYS A 96 -16.51 20.03 -2.73
CA LYS A 96 -15.78 21.20 -2.21
C LYS A 96 -15.63 21.15 -0.68
N CYS A 97 -15.39 19.96 -0.12
CA CYS A 97 -15.26 19.78 1.32
C CYS A 97 -13.84 20.09 1.85
N GLY A 98 -13.74 20.29 3.17
CA GLY A 98 -12.47 20.55 3.85
C GLY A 98 -11.61 19.31 4.10
N MET A 99 -10.47 19.49 4.76
CA MET A 99 -9.53 18.41 5.06
C MET A 99 -10.17 17.35 5.98
N ASP A 100 -10.95 17.74 6.99
CA ASP A 100 -11.55 16.78 7.92
C ASP A 100 -12.48 15.79 7.22
N SER A 101 -13.32 16.25 6.28
CA SER A 101 -14.17 15.38 5.47
C SER A 101 -13.36 14.43 4.57
N LEU A 102 -12.23 14.90 4.02
CA LEU A 102 -11.31 14.07 3.25
C LEU A 102 -10.70 12.96 4.13
N LEU A 103 -10.20 13.31 5.31
CA LEU A 103 -9.58 12.36 6.24
C LEU A 103 -10.62 11.35 6.77
N ASP A 104 -11.82 11.81 7.08
CA ASP A 104 -12.94 10.98 7.53
C ASP A 104 -13.37 9.98 6.44
N GLY A 105 -13.39 10.42 5.18
CA GLY A 105 -13.61 9.54 4.03
C GLY A 105 -12.47 8.53 3.87
N ALA A 106 -11.22 8.98 4.01
CA ALA A 106 -10.06 8.09 3.92
C ALA A 106 -10.12 6.99 4.98
N VAL A 107 -10.32 7.32 6.27
CA VAL A 107 -10.42 6.34 7.36
C VAL A 107 -11.45 5.24 7.05
N ARG A 108 -12.64 5.61 6.57
CA ARG A 108 -13.69 4.67 6.18
C ARG A 108 -13.34 3.85 4.93
N GLY A 109 -12.62 4.45 3.98
CA GLY A 109 -12.10 3.73 2.81
C GLY A 109 -11.10 2.65 3.19
N TYR A 110 -10.15 2.98 4.07
CA TYR A 110 -9.19 2.03 4.63
C TYR A 110 -9.93 0.88 5.33
N GLU A 111 -10.90 1.21 6.19
CA GLU A 111 -11.71 0.20 6.90
C GLU A 111 -12.39 -0.77 5.93
N ALA A 112 -13.12 -0.26 4.94
CA ALA A 112 -13.87 -1.10 4.01
C ALA A 112 -12.96 -2.00 3.16
N MET A 113 -11.88 -1.44 2.63
CA MET A 113 -10.92 -2.19 1.81
C MET A 113 -10.26 -3.31 2.61
N ILE A 114 -9.81 -3.01 3.83
CA ILE A 114 -9.12 -3.97 4.68
C ILE A 114 -10.09 -5.02 5.20
N ALA A 115 -11.28 -4.62 5.67
CA ALA A 115 -12.28 -5.55 6.19
C ALA A 115 -12.70 -6.57 5.14
N VAL A 116 -12.90 -6.16 3.88
CA VAL A 116 -13.19 -7.08 2.77
C VAL A 116 -11.96 -7.90 2.40
N GLY A 117 -10.80 -7.28 2.19
CA GLY A 117 -9.58 -7.98 1.79
C GLY A 117 -9.09 -9.02 2.81
N ALA A 118 -9.31 -8.78 4.10
CA ALA A 118 -8.97 -9.71 5.17
C ALA A 118 -9.81 -11.00 5.15
N THR A 119 -10.97 -11.00 4.45
CA THR A 119 -11.78 -12.21 4.27
C THR A 119 -11.22 -13.16 3.21
N PHE A 120 -10.29 -12.71 2.37
CA PHE A 120 -9.73 -13.52 1.29
C PHE A 120 -8.75 -14.57 1.82
N ASP A 121 -8.71 -15.71 1.14
CA ASP A 121 -7.89 -16.86 1.48
C ASP A 121 -6.65 -16.99 0.56
N ALA A 122 -5.91 -18.08 0.74
CA ALA A 122 -4.72 -18.35 -0.05
C ALA A 122 -5.05 -18.66 -1.52
N HIS A 123 -6.22 -19.25 -1.81
CA HIS A 123 -6.68 -19.50 -3.17
C HIS A 123 -6.87 -18.18 -3.93
N HIS A 124 -7.59 -17.22 -3.34
CA HIS A 124 -7.72 -15.88 -3.91
C HIS A 124 -6.35 -15.25 -4.19
N TYR A 125 -5.47 -15.23 -3.18
CA TYR A 125 -4.15 -14.60 -3.30
C TYR A 125 -3.27 -15.25 -4.36
N ALA A 126 -3.43 -16.55 -4.63
CA ALA A 126 -2.67 -17.24 -5.67
C ALA A 126 -3.01 -16.74 -7.08
N HIS A 127 -4.21 -16.19 -7.30
CA HIS A 127 -4.71 -15.83 -8.63
C HIS A 127 -4.95 -14.33 -8.81
N PHE A 128 -5.38 -13.64 -7.77
CA PHE A 128 -5.88 -12.27 -7.82
C PHE A 128 -5.06 -11.32 -6.94
N HIS A 129 -4.94 -10.09 -7.42
CA HIS A 129 -4.34 -8.97 -6.71
C HIS A 129 -5.31 -8.37 -5.68
N PRO A 130 -5.11 -8.56 -4.36
CA PRO A 130 -6.09 -8.11 -3.36
C PRO A 130 -6.30 -6.59 -3.36
N THR A 131 -5.28 -5.79 -3.64
CA THR A 131 -5.42 -4.33 -3.81
C THR A 131 -6.42 -3.98 -4.90
N SER A 132 -6.43 -4.75 -6.00
CA SER A 132 -7.39 -4.57 -7.09
C SER A 132 -8.77 -5.09 -6.66
N THR A 133 -8.82 -6.31 -6.12
CA THR A 133 -10.09 -6.96 -5.78
C THR A 133 -10.86 -6.25 -4.67
N ALA A 134 -10.17 -5.82 -3.60
CA ALA A 134 -10.79 -5.13 -2.48
C ALA A 134 -10.82 -3.60 -2.67
N GLY A 135 -10.01 -3.05 -3.60
CA GLY A 135 -9.84 -1.61 -3.73
C GLY A 135 -11.11 -0.86 -4.10
N GLY A 136 -11.95 -1.44 -4.96
CA GLY A 136 -13.24 -0.84 -5.33
C GLY A 136 -14.15 -0.57 -4.12
N PHE A 137 -14.14 -1.46 -3.12
CA PHE A 137 -14.89 -1.28 -1.87
C PHE A 137 -14.37 -0.10 -1.06
N GLY A 138 -13.04 0.03 -0.97
CA GLY A 138 -12.40 1.15 -0.31
C GLY A 138 -12.69 2.50 -0.96
N GLY A 139 -12.51 2.57 -2.28
CA GLY A 139 -12.84 3.79 -3.04
C GLY A 139 -14.31 4.16 -2.93
N ALA A 140 -15.21 3.17 -2.96
CA ALA A 140 -16.65 3.36 -2.79
C ALA A 140 -16.99 3.88 -1.38
N ALA A 141 -16.44 3.29 -0.32
CA ALA A 141 -16.68 3.74 1.05
C ALA A 141 -16.15 5.16 1.30
N ALA A 142 -14.94 5.48 0.80
CA ALA A 142 -14.37 6.81 0.93
C ALA A 142 -15.23 7.88 0.22
N ALA A 143 -15.63 7.61 -1.02
CA ALA A 143 -16.48 8.51 -1.77
C ALA A 143 -17.89 8.61 -1.18
N ALA A 144 -18.49 7.49 -0.75
CA ALA A 144 -19.81 7.47 -0.10
C ALA A 144 -19.84 8.31 1.18
N SER A 145 -18.78 8.24 1.99
CA SER A 145 -18.64 9.09 3.18
C SER A 145 -18.62 10.57 2.83
N ILE A 146 -17.87 10.96 1.78
CA ILE A 146 -17.74 12.37 1.38
C ILE A 146 -19.03 12.89 0.73
N PHE A 147 -19.71 12.03 -0.02
CA PHE A 147 -21.04 12.30 -0.58
C PHE A 147 -22.17 12.24 0.46
N ALA A 148 -21.86 11.96 1.73
CA ALA A 148 -22.82 11.83 2.83
C ALA A 148 -23.96 10.84 2.53
N LEU A 149 -23.64 9.70 1.94
CA LEU A 149 -24.61 8.63 1.72
C LEU A 149 -25.03 7.99 3.05
N ASP A 150 -26.29 7.56 3.12
CA ASP A 150 -26.76 6.75 4.23
C ASP A 150 -26.24 5.31 4.14
N THR A 151 -26.55 4.51 5.16
CA THR A 151 -26.12 3.11 5.28
C THR A 151 -26.64 2.23 4.14
N GLU A 152 -27.81 2.54 3.58
CA GLU A 152 -28.41 1.76 2.50
C GLU A 152 -27.71 2.03 1.17
N ALA A 153 -27.60 3.30 0.78
CA ALA A 153 -26.89 3.69 -0.43
C ALA A 153 -25.40 3.35 -0.38
N THR A 154 -24.77 3.42 0.79
CA THR A 154 -23.40 2.91 1.00
C THR A 154 -23.34 1.40 0.75
N GLY A 155 -24.31 0.64 1.28
CA GLY A 155 -24.43 -0.80 1.04
C GLY A 155 -24.58 -1.13 -0.45
N TRP A 156 -25.36 -0.35 -1.21
CA TRP A 156 -25.48 -0.51 -2.66
C TRP A 156 -24.17 -0.25 -3.40
N ALA A 157 -23.43 0.79 -3.03
CA ALA A 157 -22.12 1.08 -3.64
C ALA A 157 -21.13 -0.08 -3.41
N LEU A 158 -21.06 -0.60 -2.18
CA LEU A 158 -20.23 -1.76 -1.82
C LEU A 158 -20.67 -3.02 -2.55
N GLY A 159 -21.97 -3.29 -2.60
CA GLY A 159 -22.53 -4.43 -3.32
C GLY A 159 -22.19 -4.40 -4.82
N ASN A 160 -22.30 -3.23 -5.46
CA ASN A 160 -21.94 -3.07 -6.86
C ASN A 160 -20.42 -3.15 -7.10
N ALA A 161 -19.58 -2.79 -6.11
CA ALA A 161 -18.13 -2.98 -6.21
C ALA A 161 -17.75 -4.46 -6.32
N ALA A 162 -18.43 -5.34 -5.59
CA ALA A 162 -18.22 -6.78 -5.70
C ALA A 162 -18.50 -7.33 -7.12
N SER A 163 -19.43 -6.73 -7.85
CA SER A 163 -19.86 -7.21 -9.17
C SER A 163 -18.87 -6.94 -10.30
N VAL A 164 -17.94 -5.99 -10.13
CA VAL A 164 -17.03 -5.53 -11.21
C VAL A 164 -15.56 -5.71 -10.86
N THR A 165 -15.27 -6.25 -9.68
CA THR A 165 -13.91 -6.34 -9.18
C THR A 165 -13.11 -7.47 -9.82
N GLY A 166 -11.78 -7.39 -9.76
CA GLY A 166 -10.87 -8.38 -10.35
C GLY A 166 -9.41 -7.96 -10.25
N GLY A 167 -8.57 -8.49 -11.14
CA GLY A 167 -7.15 -8.16 -11.27
C GLY A 167 -6.25 -9.38 -11.08
N PHE A 168 -5.78 -9.97 -12.18
CA PHE A 168 -5.01 -11.21 -12.15
C PHE A 168 -3.52 -10.98 -11.88
N TRP A 169 -2.91 -11.91 -11.14
CA TRP A 169 -1.47 -11.88 -10.87
C TRP A 169 -0.56 -12.20 -12.04
N ARG A 170 -1.10 -12.56 -13.21
CA ARG A 170 -0.30 -12.90 -14.40
C ARG A 170 0.80 -11.87 -14.68
N MET A 171 0.50 -10.59 -14.46
CA MET A 171 1.46 -9.50 -14.64
C MET A 171 2.73 -9.59 -13.78
N ARG A 172 2.74 -10.31 -12.65
CA ARG A 172 3.95 -10.51 -11.80
C ARG A 172 5.06 -11.28 -12.52
N HIS A 173 4.74 -11.97 -13.61
CA HIS A 173 5.68 -12.79 -14.38
C HIS A 173 6.23 -12.06 -15.60
N GLU A 174 5.88 -10.79 -15.79
CA GLU A 174 6.19 -10.01 -16.98
C GLU A 174 6.63 -8.60 -16.56
N ASP A 175 7.55 -7.98 -17.32
CA ASP A 175 7.99 -6.60 -17.06
C ASP A 175 6.95 -5.61 -17.62
N VAL A 176 5.87 -5.41 -16.87
CA VAL A 176 4.70 -4.64 -17.29
C VAL A 176 4.18 -3.71 -16.20
N MET A 177 3.49 -2.64 -16.63
CA MET A 177 2.98 -1.58 -15.74
C MET A 177 1.62 -1.88 -15.10
N THR A 178 1.07 -3.08 -15.33
CA THR A 178 -0.31 -3.44 -14.98
C THR A 178 -0.64 -3.28 -13.50
N LYS A 179 0.34 -3.44 -12.59
CA LYS A 179 0.14 -3.24 -11.14
C LYS A 179 -0.35 -1.83 -10.80
N ALA A 180 0.23 -0.81 -11.44
CA ALA A 180 -0.17 0.59 -11.27
C ALA A 180 -1.61 0.82 -11.76
N MET A 181 -1.95 0.23 -12.92
CA MET A 181 -3.30 0.28 -13.47
C MET A 181 -4.32 -0.37 -12.53
N HIS A 182 -4.02 -1.50 -11.90
CA HIS A 182 -4.93 -2.14 -10.94
C HIS A 182 -5.36 -1.19 -9.81
N ALA A 183 -4.42 -0.46 -9.19
CA ALA A 183 -4.73 0.49 -8.13
C ALA A 183 -5.56 1.68 -8.64
N ALA A 184 -5.17 2.27 -9.77
CA ALA A 184 -5.88 3.38 -10.37
C ALA A 184 -7.31 3.00 -10.78
N ARG A 185 -7.48 1.81 -11.40
CA ARG A 185 -8.78 1.32 -11.83
C ARG A 185 -9.72 1.12 -10.64
N ALA A 186 -9.25 0.47 -9.58
CA ALA A 186 -10.03 0.26 -8.37
C ALA A 186 -10.47 1.59 -7.73
N ALA A 187 -9.61 2.61 -7.74
CA ALA A 187 -9.95 3.94 -7.23
C ALA A 187 -11.09 4.60 -8.03
N LEU A 188 -10.95 4.62 -9.35
CA LEU A 188 -11.95 5.20 -10.24
C LEU A 188 -13.28 4.46 -10.19
N GLU A 189 -13.25 3.14 -10.13
CA GLU A 189 -14.43 2.29 -10.01
C GLU A 189 -15.20 2.58 -8.73
N GLY A 190 -14.52 2.59 -7.57
CA GLY A 190 -15.17 2.89 -6.30
C GLY A 190 -15.85 4.25 -6.28
N LEU A 191 -15.15 5.30 -6.76
CA LEU A 191 -15.70 6.64 -6.89
C LEU A 191 -16.93 6.68 -7.81
N TRP A 192 -16.87 5.99 -8.94
CA TRP A 192 -17.98 5.92 -9.91
C TRP A 192 -19.21 5.22 -9.30
N LEU A 193 -19.01 4.11 -8.59
CA LEU A 193 -20.09 3.35 -7.97
C LEU A 193 -20.77 4.13 -6.84
N ALA A 194 -20.01 4.87 -6.04
CA ALA A 194 -20.59 5.77 -5.03
C ALA A 194 -21.44 6.89 -5.66
N ARG A 195 -21.03 7.45 -6.80
CA ARG A 195 -21.83 8.43 -7.56
C ARG A 195 -23.13 7.83 -8.07
N LEU A 196 -23.08 6.60 -8.57
CA LEU A 196 -24.28 5.90 -9.06
C LEU A 196 -25.24 5.59 -7.91
N ALA A 197 -24.73 5.09 -6.79
CA ALA A 197 -25.54 4.84 -5.60
C ALA A 197 -26.20 6.13 -5.08
N ARG A 198 -25.47 7.25 -5.07
CA ARG A 198 -26.04 8.58 -4.76
C ARG A 198 -27.21 8.95 -5.67
N ALA A 199 -27.12 8.58 -6.94
CA ALA A 199 -28.17 8.83 -7.93
C ALA A 199 -29.33 7.82 -7.85
N GLY A 200 -29.31 6.89 -6.88
CA GLY A 200 -30.35 5.89 -6.67
C GLY A 200 -30.12 4.55 -7.37
N LEU A 201 -28.93 4.28 -7.91
CA LEU A 201 -28.60 2.94 -8.38
C LEU A 201 -28.50 1.98 -7.18
N THR A 202 -29.46 1.07 -7.10
CA THR A 202 -29.48 0.00 -6.09
C THR A 202 -28.36 -1.02 -6.33
N GLY A 203 -27.98 -1.78 -5.31
CA GLY A 203 -26.94 -2.80 -5.42
C GLY A 203 -27.24 -4.07 -4.59
N PRO A 204 -26.65 -5.22 -4.96
CA PRO A 204 -26.88 -6.49 -4.27
C PRO A 204 -26.22 -6.48 -2.89
N VAL A 205 -27.03 -6.53 -1.82
CA VAL A 205 -26.50 -6.49 -0.45
C VAL A 205 -25.81 -7.82 -0.03
N GLN A 206 -26.07 -8.93 -0.71
CA GLN A 206 -25.41 -10.22 -0.46
C GLN A 206 -24.28 -10.51 -1.45
N ALA A 207 -23.70 -9.47 -2.08
CA ALA A 207 -22.73 -9.67 -3.15
C ALA A 207 -21.41 -10.34 -2.74
N LEU A 208 -21.09 -10.40 -1.44
CA LEU A 208 -19.92 -11.12 -0.95
C LEU A 208 -20.24 -12.60 -0.74
N GLU A 209 -21.23 -12.90 0.11
CA GLU A 209 -21.54 -14.23 0.62
C GLU A 209 -22.66 -14.98 -0.10
N GLY A 210 -23.34 -14.35 -1.05
CA GLY A 210 -24.42 -14.97 -1.82
C GLY A 210 -23.92 -16.11 -2.71
N GLU A 211 -24.84 -16.97 -3.16
CA GLU A 211 -24.54 -18.17 -3.98
C GLU A 211 -23.79 -17.89 -5.29
N GLN A 212 -23.92 -16.68 -5.83
CA GLN A 212 -23.21 -16.17 -7.00
C GLN A 212 -22.37 -14.93 -6.66
N GLY A 213 -22.03 -14.78 -5.38
CA GLY A 213 -21.24 -13.67 -4.86
C GLY A 213 -19.74 -13.85 -5.07
N LEU A 214 -18.98 -12.85 -4.62
CA LEU A 214 -17.53 -12.80 -4.73
C LEU A 214 -16.86 -14.05 -4.14
N TYR A 215 -17.31 -14.52 -2.97
CA TYR A 215 -16.70 -15.69 -2.34
C TYR A 215 -16.88 -16.93 -3.20
N ALA A 216 -18.10 -17.22 -3.65
CA ALA A 216 -18.36 -18.37 -4.52
C ALA A 216 -17.51 -18.36 -5.81
N ALA A 217 -17.12 -17.18 -6.31
CA ALA A 217 -16.33 -17.02 -7.54
C ALA A 217 -14.81 -17.03 -7.32
N MET A 218 -14.32 -16.53 -6.17
CA MET A 218 -12.89 -16.19 -6.01
C MET A 218 -12.24 -16.73 -4.74
N VAL A 219 -13.00 -17.22 -3.76
CA VAL A 219 -12.51 -17.58 -2.41
C VAL A 219 -13.07 -18.94 -1.99
N GLU A 220 -12.21 -19.93 -1.72
CA GLU A 220 -12.66 -21.29 -1.36
C GLU A 220 -13.11 -21.38 0.10
N HIS A 221 -12.35 -20.74 0.99
CA HIS A 221 -12.55 -20.77 2.43
C HIS A 221 -12.48 -19.34 3.00
N PRO A 222 -13.53 -18.52 2.80
CA PRO A 222 -13.52 -17.14 3.26
C PRO A 222 -13.33 -17.07 4.77
N LYS A 223 -12.40 -16.22 5.19
CA LYS A 223 -12.19 -15.91 6.61
C LYS A 223 -13.32 -15.03 7.12
N ALA A 224 -13.55 -15.04 8.43
CA ALA A 224 -14.56 -14.19 9.03
C ALA A 224 -14.25 -12.70 8.82
N MET A 225 -15.27 -11.91 8.49
CA MET A 225 -15.17 -10.45 8.49
C MET A 225 -15.27 -9.95 9.93
N GLU A 226 -14.11 -9.59 10.47
CA GLU A 226 -13.97 -9.01 11.81
C GLU A 226 -14.11 -7.49 11.75
N LEU A 227 -15.10 -6.95 12.46
CA LEU A 227 -15.36 -5.51 12.55
C LEU A 227 -15.17 -5.07 14.00
N GLY A 228 -13.92 -4.71 14.32
CA GLY A 228 -13.49 -4.33 15.66
C GLY A 228 -13.85 -2.87 16.03
N PRO A 229 -13.66 -2.47 17.31
CA PRO A 229 -13.92 -1.10 17.74
C PRO A 229 -12.87 -0.10 17.23
N ASP A 230 -11.66 -0.55 16.90
CA ASP A 230 -10.58 0.30 16.37
C ASP A 230 -10.67 0.39 14.84
N TRP A 231 -10.18 1.48 14.25
CA TRP A 231 -10.11 1.61 12.80
C TRP A 231 -8.86 0.92 12.25
N LEU A 232 -9.03 0.15 11.17
CA LEU A 232 -7.98 -0.68 10.56
C LEU A 232 -6.83 0.14 9.95
N ILE A 233 -7.00 1.45 9.75
CA ILE A 233 -5.93 2.37 9.30
C ILE A 233 -4.71 2.38 10.24
N HIS A 234 -4.92 2.09 11.53
CA HIS A 234 -3.84 2.00 12.53
C HIS A 234 -3.02 0.70 12.41
N ALA A 235 -3.59 -0.35 11.80
CA ALA A 235 -2.91 -1.60 11.51
C ALA A 235 -2.12 -1.57 10.18
N VAL A 236 -2.21 -0.48 9.40
CA VAL A 236 -1.50 -0.35 8.13
C VAL A 236 -0.07 0.09 8.35
N SER A 237 0.85 -0.62 7.70
CA SER A 237 2.28 -0.40 7.82
C SER A 237 2.81 0.57 6.76
N PHE A 238 3.82 1.35 7.12
CA PHE A 238 4.58 2.19 6.18
C PHE A 238 5.79 1.43 5.64
N LYS A 239 6.14 1.62 4.37
CA LYS A 239 7.34 1.03 3.76
C LYS A 239 8.45 2.09 3.65
N PRO A 240 9.47 2.06 4.54
CA PRO A 240 10.57 3.03 4.50
C PRO A 240 11.59 2.75 3.39
N TRP A 241 11.69 1.49 2.95
CA TRP A 241 12.70 1.03 1.99
C TRP A 241 12.10 0.76 0.61
N ALA A 242 12.86 1.04 -0.45
CA ALA A 242 12.46 0.88 -1.85
C ALA A 242 12.46 -0.59 -2.34
N ALA A 243 12.00 -1.51 -1.50
CA ALA A 243 11.99 -2.94 -1.75
C ALA A 243 10.62 -3.58 -1.45
N CYS A 244 10.41 -4.81 -1.92
CA CYS A 244 9.28 -5.64 -1.54
C CYS A 244 9.19 -5.78 -0.01
N ARG A 245 7.98 -5.76 0.57
CA ARG A 245 7.79 -5.83 2.03
C ARG A 245 8.48 -7.04 2.65
N HIS A 246 8.56 -8.16 1.93
CA HIS A 246 9.21 -9.37 2.43
C HIS A 246 10.73 -9.21 2.67
N ALA A 247 11.38 -8.22 2.06
CA ALA A 247 12.81 -7.96 2.27
C ALA A 247 13.10 -7.03 3.47
N HIS A 248 12.08 -6.38 4.03
CA HIS A 248 12.29 -5.25 4.96
C HIS A 248 12.88 -5.68 6.30
N ALA A 249 12.49 -6.84 6.86
CA ALA A 249 13.10 -7.33 8.10
C ALA A 249 14.60 -7.67 7.93
N ALA A 250 15.01 -8.17 6.76
CA ALA A 250 16.41 -8.42 6.47
C ALA A 250 17.21 -7.11 6.33
N ILE A 251 16.63 -6.10 5.66
CA ILE A 251 17.21 -4.74 5.59
C ILE A 251 17.39 -4.18 7.01
N ASP A 252 16.35 -4.25 7.83
CA ASP A 252 16.39 -3.73 9.19
C ASP A 252 17.44 -4.44 10.05
N CYS A 253 17.50 -5.78 10.00
CA CYS A 253 18.52 -6.53 10.72
C CYS A 253 19.94 -6.12 10.28
N ALA A 254 20.16 -5.96 8.97
CA ALA A 254 21.42 -5.48 8.43
C ALA A 254 21.76 -4.06 8.91
N ILE A 255 20.77 -3.15 8.97
CA ILE A 255 20.95 -1.78 9.49
C ILE A 255 21.40 -1.82 10.96
N GLU A 256 20.74 -2.64 11.80
CA GLU A 256 21.11 -2.74 13.22
C GLU A 256 22.53 -3.32 13.39
N LEU A 257 22.89 -4.33 12.61
CA LEU A 257 24.25 -4.88 12.61
C LEU A 257 25.29 -3.87 12.12
N GLN A 258 24.98 -3.11 11.06
CA GLN A 258 25.88 -2.09 10.53
C GLN A 258 26.08 -0.95 11.53
N ALA A 259 25.01 -0.47 12.17
CA ALA A 259 25.08 0.57 13.20
C ALA A 259 25.95 0.13 14.40
N ALA A 260 25.97 -1.18 14.70
CA ALA A 260 26.82 -1.76 15.73
C ALA A 260 28.27 -2.05 15.27
N GLY A 261 28.62 -1.79 14.01
CA GLY A 261 29.92 -2.14 13.43
C GLY A 261 30.15 -3.65 13.27
N LYS A 262 29.07 -4.42 13.13
CA LYS A 262 29.04 -5.89 13.14
C LYS A 262 28.47 -6.51 11.87
N LEU A 263 28.31 -5.74 10.79
CA LEU A 263 27.89 -6.24 9.49
C LEU A 263 29.11 -6.43 8.58
N ASN A 264 29.61 -7.66 8.53
CA ASN A 264 30.67 -8.13 7.65
C ASN A 264 30.14 -9.18 6.67
N LEU A 265 30.60 -9.14 5.42
CA LEU A 265 30.34 -10.20 4.45
C LEU A 265 31.35 -11.35 4.67
N PRO A 266 30.95 -12.62 4.44
CA PRO A 266 29.65 -13.08 3.95
C PRO A 266 28.54 -13.05 5.00
N VAL A 267 27.29 -12.96 4.53
CA VAL A 267 26.08 -12.90 5.35
C VAL A 267 25.11 -14.02 4.98
N ALA A 268 24.48 -14.63 5.99
CA ALA A 268 23.35 -15.53 5.81
C ALA A 268 22.07 -14.86 6.33
N VAL A 269 21.00 -14.94 5.53
CA VAL A 269 19.67 -14.45 5.87
C VAL A 269 18.73 -15.64 6.01
N GLU A 270 17.99 -15.67 7.12
CA GLU A 270 16.96 -16.65 7.41
C GLU A 270 15.60 -15.97 7.51
N THR A 271 14.60 -16.49 6.80
CA THR A 271 13.25 -15.90 6.75
C THR A 271 12.19 -16.96 6.41
N TYR A 272 10.97 -16.57 6.05
CA TYR A 272 9.83 -17.47 5.81
C TYR A 272 9.67 -17.86 4.33
N ALA A 273 8.94 -18.96 4.09
CA ALA A 273 8.73 -19.56 2.76
C ALA A 273 8.29 -18.58 1.67
N ASP A 274 7.32 -17.69 1.95
CA ASP A 274 6.82 -16.72 0.97
C ASP A 274 7.89 -15.66 0.62
N ALA A 275 8.71 -15.24 1.58
CA ALA A 275 9.85 -14.35 1.29
C ALA A 275 10.87 -15.04 0.38
N ILE A 276 11.12 -16.34 0.55
CA ILE A 276 11.98 -17.11 -0.36
C ILE A 276 11.34 -17.15 -1.75
N ARG A 277 10.09 -17.58 -1.83
CA ARG A 277 9.34 -17.71 -3.10
C ARG A 277 9.35 -16.43 -3.93
N PHE A 278 9.22 -15.27 -3.28
CA PHE A 278 9.11 -13.99 -3.99
C PHE A 278 10.41 -13.22 -4.10
N CYS A 279 11.29 -13.32 -3.10
CA CYS A 279 12.44 -12.43 -2.93
C CYS A 279 13.82 -13.09 -2.86
N ASP A 280 13.91 -14.41 -3.03
CA ASP A 280 15.18 -15.08 -3.30
C ASP A 280 15.57 -14.90 -4.78
N ARG A 281 16.19 -13.75 -5.07
CA ARG A 281 16.62 -13.35 -6.42
C ARG A 281 18.08 -12.93 -6.39
N PRO A 282 19.06 -13.85 -6.39
CA PRO A 282 20.47 -13.51 -6.25
C PRO A 282 21.05 -12.73 -7.45
N HIS A 283 20.43 -12.85 -8.63
CA HIS A 283 20.88 -12.24 -9.88
C HIS A 283 19.81 -11.32 -10.49
N PRO A 284 19.42 -10.22 -9.82
CA PRO A 284 18.46 -9.29 -10.38
C PRO A 284 19.05 -8.63 -11.64
N VAL A 285 18.24 -8.51 -12.69
CA VAL A 285 18.63 -7.91 -13.98
C VAL A 285 17.98 -6.53 -14.14
N THR A 286 16.72 -6.40 -13.74
CA THR A 286 15.96 -5.15 -13.82
C THR A 286 15.91 -4.45 -12.46
N GLU A 287 15.56 -3.15 -12.47
CA GLU A 287 15.32 -2.41 -11.23
C GLU A 287 14.20 -3.06 -10.41
N LEU A 288 13.13 -3.51 -11.07
CA LEU A 288 12.03 -4.21 -10.41
C LEU A 288 12.53 -5.51 -9.76
N ASP A 289 13.32 -6.31 -10.46
CA ASP A 289 13.88 -7.55 -9.89
C ASP A 289 14.73 -7.28 -8.65
N ALA A 290 15.52 -6.21 -8.66
CA ALA A 290 16.37 -5.83 -7.53
C ALA A 290 15.55 -5.48 -6.29
N LYS A 291 14.39 -4.83 -6.45
CA LYS A 291 13.46 -4.56 -5.34
C LYS A 291 12.88 -5.84 -4.73
N PHE A 292 12.89 -6.94 -5.46
CA PHE A 292 12.51 -8.27 -5.00
C PHE A 292 13.75 -9.16 -4.78
N SER A 293 14.91 -8.60 -4.42
CA SER A 293 16.11 -9.37 -4.07
C SER A 293 16.55 -9.07 -2.65
N ILE A 294 16.37 -10.03 -1.74
CA ILE A 294 16.87 -9.91 -0.35
C ILE A 294 18.40 -9.78 -0.35
N GLN A 295 19.08 -10.52 -1.23
CA GLN A 295 20.54 -10.45 -1.36
C GLN A 295 21.01 -9.05 -1.74
N HIS A 296 20.36 -8.44 -2.74
CA HIS A 296 20.70 -7.09 -3.17
C HIS A 296 20.42 -6.08 -2.06
N ALA A 297 19.26 -6.18 -1.40
CA ALA A 297 18.87 -5.29 -0.33
C ALA A 297 19.85 -5.32 0.87
N VAL A 298 20.33 -6.50 1.26
CA VAL A 298 21.38 -6.61 2.31
C VAL A 298 22.73 -6.10 1.81
N ALA A 299 23.08 -6.33 0.55
CA ALA A 299 24.32 -5.82 -0.04
C ALA A 299 24.35 -4.27 -0.10
N VAL A 300 23.21 -3.63 -0.35
CA VAL A 300 23.05 -2.16 -0.27
C VAL A 300 23.43 -1.67 1.11
N ILE A 301 22.89 -2.30 2.16
CA ILE A 301 23.24 -1.92 3.54
C ILE A 301 24.71 -2.23 3.82
N ALA A 302 25.24 -3.38 3.42
CA ALA A 302 26.66 -3.71 3.58
C ALA A 302 27.62 -2.75 2.85
N ASP A 303 27.14 -1.99 1.86
CA ASP A 303 27.89 -0.92 1.18
C ASP A 303 27.80 0.44 1.90
N GLY A 304 27.02 0.55 2.98
CA GLY A 304 26.82 1.79 3.74
C GLY A 304 25.70 2.67 3.21
N ARG A 305 24.83 2.13 2.34
CA ARG A 305 23.70 2.87 1.75
C ARG A 305 22.40 2.64 2.53
N LYS A 306 21.31 3.24 2.07
CA LYS A 306 20.06 3.37 2.85
C LYS A 306 18.87 2.57 2.30
N ALA A 307 19.05 1.86 1.19
CA ALA A 307 17.96 1.19 0.47
C ALA A 307 16.89 2.17 -0.03
N GLY A 308 17.35 3.32 -0.54
CA GLY A 308 16.54 4.27 -1.30
C GLY A 308 16.36 3.83 -2.76
N PRO A 309 15.47 4.46 -3.55
CA PRO A 309 15.24 4.08 -4.95
C PRO A 309 16.53 4.03 -5.82
N GLU A 310 17.47 4.93 -5.57
CA GLU A 310 18.76 5.01 -6.26
C GLU A 310 19.60 3.73 -6.12
N ASP A 311 19.40 3.00 -5.02
CA ASP A 311 20.16 1.80 -4.66
C ASP A 311 19.71 0.56 -5.44
N PHE A 312 18.60 0.64 -6.18
CA PHE A 312 18.05 -0.46 -6.97
C PHE A 312 18.16 -0.22 -8.49
N THR A 313 18.82 0.86 -8.90
CA THR A 313 19.05 1.18 -10.32
C THR A 313 19.97 0.17 -11.01
N ALA A 314 19.95 0.10 -12.34
CA ALA A 314 20.88 -0.76 -13.10
C ALA A 314 22.36 -0.52 -12.73
N GLN A 315 22.73 0.73 -12.47
CA GLN A 315 24.08 1.08 -12.03
C GLN A 315 24.40 0.52 -10.64
N ALA A 316 23.47 0.62 -9.69
CA ALA A 316 23.64 0.07 -8.35
C ALA A 316 23.67 -1.47 -8.35
N ILE A 317 22.82 -2.12 -9.18
CA ILE A 317 22.82 -3.57 -9.38
C ILE A 317 24.20 -4.07 -9.80
N ALA A 318 24.82 -3.42 -10.78
CA ALA A 318 26.16 -3.75 -11.26
C ALA A 318 27.23 -3.48 -10.20
N ALA A 319 27.21 -2.30 -9.56
CA ALA A 319 28.20 -1.91 -8.55
C ALA A 319 28.19 -2.82 -7.31
N LEU A 320 27.04 -3.38 -6.95
CA LEU A 320 26.86 -4.21 -5.76
C LEU A 320 26.93 -5.72 -6.04
N ALA A 321 27.35 -6.13 -7.26
CA ALA A 321 27.36 -7.54 -7.65
C ALA A 321 28.24 -8.41 -6.73
N ASP A 322 29.47 -7.98 -6.45
CA ASP A 322 30.43 -8.75 -5.64
C ASP A 322 29.99 -8.86 -4.17
N LYS A 323 29.37 -7.81 -3.62
CA LYS A 323 28.81 -7.84 -2.26
C LYS A 323 27.58 -8.75 -2.20
N ARG A 324 26.69 -8.64 -3.18
CA ARG A 324 25.47 -9.45 -3.28
C ARG A 324 25.78 -10.93 -3.41
N ALA A 325 26.83 -11.30 -4.13
CA ALA A 325 27.29 -12.69 -4.25
C ALA A 325 27.71 -13.33 -2.92
N GLN A 326 27.93 -12.53 -1.88
CA GLN A 326 28.30 -12.96 -0.53
C GLN A 326 27.10 -13.01 0.43
N VAL A 327 25.87 -12.80 -0.07
CA VAL A 327 24.64 -12.90 0.72
C VAL A 327 23.88 -14.15 0.30
N SER A 328 23.66 -15.06 1.25
CA SER A 328 22.82 -16.24 1.07
C SER A 328 21.49 -16.06 1.79
N VAL A 329 20.41 -16.65 1.26
CA VAL A 329 19.06 -16.57 1.84
C VAL A 329 18.53 -17.99 1.96
N ARG A 330 17.91 -18.32 3.09
CA ARG A 330 17.29 -19.63 3.32
C ARG A 330 16.03 -19.52 4.17
N GLU A 331 15.13 -20.48 4.01
CA GLU A 331 13.97 -20.61 4.88
C GLU A 331 14.38 -21.03 6.31
N ALA A 332 13.69 -20.51 7.32
CA ALA A 332 13.68 -21.03 8.67
C ALA A 332 12.24 -21.20 9.16
N GLU A 333 11.92 -22.42 9.62
CA GLU A 333 10.55 -22.85 9.97
C GLU A 333 9.89 -21.96 11.02
N GLU A 334 10.66 -21.42 11.97
CA GLU A 334 10.14 -20.54 13.02
C GLU A 334 9.51 -19.25 12.47
N PHE A 335 10.02 -18.70 11.35
CA PHE A 335 9.41 -17.56 10.68
C PHE A 335 8.21 -17.99 9.83
N THR A 336 8.34 -19.11 9.10
CA THR A 336 7.22 -19.65 8.28
C THR A 336 5.98 -19.92 9.13
N ARG A 337 6.15 -20.46 10.34
CA ARG A 337 5.04 -20.80 11.25
C ARG A 337 4.23 -19.61 11.74
N VAL A 338 4.82 -18.40 11.77
CA VAL A 338 4.14 -17.19 12.26
C VAL A 338 3.71 -16.24 11.14
N TYR A 339 4.09 -16.52 9.90
CA TYR A 339 3.58 -15.82 8.73
C TYR A 339 2.08 -16.14 8.52
N PRO A 340 1.22 -15.16 8.18
CA PRO A 340 1.49 -13.75 7.88
C PRO A 340 1.33 -12.79 9.08
N ALA A 341 1.26 -13.26 10.32
CA ALA A 341 1.18 -12.35 11.48
C ALA A 341 2.46 -11.51 11.61
N HIS A 342 3.62 -12.15 11.42
CA HIS A 342 4.95 -11.52 11.50
C HIS A 342 5.77 -11.78 10.24
N PHE A 343 6.45 -10.74 9.76
CA PHE A 343 7.25 -10.77 8.52
C PHE A 343 8.75 -10.74 8.88
N GLY A 344 9.15 -11.62 9.81
CA GLY A 344 10.47 -11.58 10.45
C GLY A 344 11.62 -12.11 9.61
N ALA A 345 12.83 -11.79 10.05
CA ALA A 345 14.06 -12.33 9.51
C ALA A 345 15.15 -12.39 10.58
N ARG A 346 16.16 -13.24 10.32
CA ARG A 346 17.43 -13.26 11.03
C ARG A 346 18.57 -13.02 10.03
N VAL A 347 19.48 -12.13 10.36
CA VAL A 347 20.71 -11.87 9.59
C VAL A 347 21.91 -12.27 10.44
N ILE A 348 22.76 -13.12 9.89
CA ILE A 348 23.93 -13.70 10.55
C ILE A 348 25.18 -13.25 9.79
N SER A 349 26.11 -12.64 10.51
CA SER A 349 27.34 -12.05 10.00
C SER A 349 28.48 -12.40 10.94
N ASP A 350 29.39 -13.28 10.50
CA ASP A 350 30.44 -13.88 11.32
C ASP A 350 29.90 -14.48 12.65
N THR A 351 30.27 -13.88 13.78
CA THR A 351 29.83 -14.26 15.14
C THR A 351 28.67 -13.41 15.64
N ALA A 352 28.21 -12.43 14.86
CA ALA A 352 27.10 -11.56 15.20
C ALA A 352 25.82 -12.02 14.48
N GLN A 353 24.68 -11.81 15.14
CA GLN A 353 23.38 -12.00 14.51
C GLN A 353 22.39 -10.96 15.02
N MET A 354 21.41 -10.66 14.17
CA MET A 354 20.24 -9.86 14.53
C MET A 354 19.00 -10.61 14.08
N THR A 355 18.02 -10.71 14.97
CA THR A 355 16.72 -11.33 14.70
C THR A 355 15.64 -10.32 15.01
N LEU A 356 14.75 -10.07 14.05
CA LEU A 356 13.61 -9.19 14.20
C LEU A 356 12.35 -9.93 13.76
N ALA A 357 11.32 -9.89 14.60
CA ALA A 357 10.00 -10.44 14.29
C ALA A 357 9.24 -9.55 13.30
N ASP A 358 9.44 -8.23 13.40
CA ASP A 358 8.75 -7.20 12.63
C ASP A 358 9.73 -6.14 12.12
N THR A 359 9.30 -5.39 11.12
CA THR A 359 10.11 -4.36 10.46
C THR A 359 9.60 -2.96 10.76
N ARG A 360 10.48 -1.97 10.68
CA ARG A 360 10.13 -0.54 10.78
C ARG A 360 8.96 -0.20 9.86
N GLY A 361 8.05 0.59 10.40
CA GLY A 361 6.80 0.97 9.78
C GLY A 361 5.64 0.02 10.08
N ASP A 362 5.87 -1.19 10.59
CA ASP A 362 4.82 -2.06 11.14
C ASP A 362 4.15 -1.42 12.36
N PRO A 363 2.89 -1.71 12.71
CA PRO A 363 2.29 -1.30 13.99
C PRO A 363 3.13 -1.69 15.21
N GLU A 364 3.81 -2.84 15.15
CA GLU A 364 4.70 -3.34 16.19
C GLU A 364 6.03 -2.57 16.27
N ARG A 365 6.44 -1.91 15.18
CA ARG A 365 7.65 -1.06 15.07
C ARG A 365 7.32 0.20 14.28
N PRO A 366 6.49 1.11 14.81
CA PRO A 366 5.85 2.16 14.03
C PRO A 366 6.87 3.13 13.42
N ALA A 367 6.57 3.62 12.22
CA ALA A 367 7.34 4.71 11.62
C ALA A 367 7.12 5.99 12.43
N SER A 368 8.21 6.67 12.78
CA SER A 368 8.11 7.99 13.40
C SER A 368 7.77 9.06 12.36
N PRO A 369 7.18 10.21 12.75
CA PRO A 369 6.97 11.33 11.84
C PRO A 369 8.26 11.77 11.12
N GLU A 370 9.41 11.70 11.80
CA GLU A 370 10.71 12.04 11.22
C GLU A 370 11.13 11.07 10.12
N MET A 371 10.82 9.77 10.29
CA MET A 371 11.07 8.75 9.27
C MET A 371 10.23 9.01 8.02
N LEU A 372 8.94 9.35 8.18
CA LEU A 372 8.06 9.68 7.06
C LEU A 372 8.49 10.99 6.38
N GLY A 373 8.91 12.00 7.15
CA GLY A 373 9.49 13.22 6.59
C GLY A 373 10.80 12.97 5.83
N ALA A 374 11.66 12.07 6.31
CA ALA A 374 12.89 11.68 5.62
C ALA A 374 12.58 10.93 4.32
N LYS A 375 11.61 10.01 4.34
CA LYS A 375 11.11 9.33 3.15
C LYS A 375 10.56 10.33 2.13
N LEU A 376 9.73 11.28 2.56
CA LEU A 376 9.20 12.33 1.69
C LEU A 376 10.31 13.11 0.99
N ARG A 377 11.30 13.61 1.75
CA ARG A 377 12.43 14.35 1.17
C ARG A 377 13.21 13.51 0.15
N SER A 378 13.49 12.25 0.48
CA SER A 378 14.16 11.31 -0.43
C SER A 378 13.37 11.12 -1.73
N LEU A 379 12.05 10.90 -1.64
CA LEU A 379 11.22 10.66 -2.83
C LEU A 379 10.94 11.92 -3.64
N VAL A 380 10.80 13.09 -3.01
CA VAL A 380 10.73 14.39 -3.70
C VAL A 380 12.00 14.62 -4.53
N GLN A 381 13.17 14.41 -3.93
CA GLN A 381 14.44 14.53 -4.64
C GLN A 381 14.57 13.50 -5.78
N TRP A 382 14.24 12.24 -5.51
CA TRP A 382 14.24 11.17 -6.53
C TRP A 382 13.32 11.49 -7.71
N GLY A 383 12.15 12.06 -7.43
CA GLY A 383 11.17 12.52 -8.41
C GLY A 383 11.59 13.77 -9.20
N GLY A 384 12.80 14.29 -8.98
CA GLY A 384 13.33 15.47 -9.66
C GLY A 384 12.66 16.79 -9.23
N LEU A 385 12.02 16.82 -8.05
CA LEU A 385 11.44 18.03 -7.48
C LEU A 385 12.46 18.76 -6.59
N LYS A 386 12.25 20.06 -6.39
CA LYS A 386 13.08 20.87 -5.49
C LYS A 386 12.82 20.46 -4.03
N PRO A 387 13.82 20.50 -3.13
CA PRO A 387 13.64 20.14 -1.72
C PRO A 387 12.49 20.86 -1.01
N VAL A 388 12.21 22.12 -1.36
CA VAL A 388 11.10 22.91 -0.80
C VAL A 388 9.72 22.28 -1.01
N GLU A 389 9.56 21.45 -2.05
CA GLU A 389 8.29 20.74 -2.30
C GLU A 389 8.01 19.68 -1.23
N ALA A 390 9.05 19.14 -0.57
CA ALA A 390 8.85 18.23 0.56
C ALA A 390 8.27 18.99 1.76
N ASP A 391 8.80 20.18 2.07
CA ASP A 391 8.28 21.01 3.17
C ASP A 391 6.84 21.45 2.88
N ARG A 392 6.56 21.85 1.64
CA ARG A 392 5.20 22.20 1.19
C ARG A 392 4.22 21.05 1.36
N ALA A 393 4.59 19.84 0.91
CA ALA A 393 3.75 18.65 1.05
C ALA A 393 3.53 18.26 2.52
N HIS A 394 4.57 18.38 3.33
CA HIS A 394 4.51 18.12 4.77
C HIS A 394 3.51 19.04 5.48
N GLU A 395 3.63 20.35 5.27
CA GLU A 395 2.72 21.34 5.87
C GLU A 395 1.26 21.10 5.43
N ILE A 396 1.02 20.85 4.14
CA ILE A 396 -0.33 20.61 3.63
C ILE A 396 -0.93 19.34 4.24
N ALA A 397 -0.18 18.23 4.30
CA ALA A 397 -0.71 16.96 4.78
C ALA A 397 -0.92 16.96 6.30
N LEU A 398 0.04 17.48 7.09
CA LEU A 398 -0.03 17.39 8.55
C LEU A 398 -0.80 18.54 9.20
N HIS A 399 -0.83 19.72 8.57
CA HIS A 399 -1.38 20.93 9.18
C HIS A 399 -2.46 21.62 8.32
N GLY A 400 -2.63 21.21 7.06
CA GLY A 400 -3.63 21.77 6.17
C GLY A 400 -5.07 21.55 6.66
N THR A 401 -5.93 22.56 6.44
CA THR A 401 -7.36 22.55 6.79
C THR A 401 -8.28 22.49 5.57
N SER A 402 -7.75 22.72 4.37
CA SER A 402 -8.48 22.66 3.10
C SER A 402 -7.74 21.80 2.07
N ILE A 403 -8.49 21.27 1.10
CA ILE A 403 -7.93 20.42 0.04
C ILE A 403 -7.35 21.23 -1.13
N GLY A 404 -7.63 22.54 -1.22
CA GLY A 404 -7.19 23.40 -2.33
C GLY A 404 -5.66 23.41 -2.52
N PRO A 405 -4.85 23.67 -1.47
CA PRO A 405 -3.40 23.59 -1.56
C PRO A 405 -2.88 22.22 -2.00
N LEU A 406 -3.56 21.13 -1.59
CA LEU A 406 -3.21 19.77 -1.97
C LEU A 406 -3.47 19.49 -3.46
N LEU A 407 -4.58 19.98 -4.00
CA LEU A 407 -4.86 19.90 -5.43
C LEU A 407 -3.85 20.70 -6.25
N ALA A 408 -3.55 21.93 -5.82
CA ALA A 408 -2.54 22.77 -6.47
C ALA A 408 -1.13 22.14 -6.43
N LEU A 409 -0.77 21.50 -5.32
CA LEU A 409 0.49 20.74 -5.20
C LEU A 409 0.57 19.63 -6.24
N LEU A 410 -0.49 18.82 -6.38
CA LEU A 410 -0.54 17.73 -7.36
C LEU A 410 -0.55 18.25 -8.80
N GLU A 411 -1.22 19.37 -9.07
CA GLU A 411 -1.19 20.05 -10.36
C GLU A 411 0.24 20.49 -10.71
N ASP A 412 0.95 21.17 -9.80
CA ASP A 412 2.33 21.60 -10.02
C ASP A 412 3.28 20.42 -10.26
N TRP A 413 3.06 19.30 -9.55
CA TRP A 413 3.90 18.11 -9.68
C TRP A 413 3.62 17.33 -10.97
N LEU A 414 2.35 17.23 -11.38
CA LEU A 414 1.91 16.29 -12.42
C LEU A 414 1.48 16.96 -13.73
N ALA A 415 1.68 18.28 -13.86
CA ALA A 415 1.44 19.06 -15.07
C ALA A 415 2.11 18.45 -16.31
#